data_AF-A0A0N0D0Z8-F1
#
_entry.id   AF-A0A0N0D0Z8-F1
#
_cell.length_a   1.000
_cell.length_b   1.000
_cell.length_c   1.000
_cell.angle_alpha   90.00
_cell.angle_beta   90.00
_cell.angle_gamma   90.00
#
_symmetry.space_group_name_H-M   'P 1'
#
loop_
_entity.id
_entity.type
_entity.pdbx_description
1 polymer ?
#
loop_
_entity_poly.entity_id
_entity_poly.type
_entity_poly.pdbx_seq_one_letter_code
_entity_poly.pdbx_strand_id
1 'polypeptide(L)'
;MKKDRKQWHRLLAMVLDPLFKKLGYDTTPEVDLSRKKQLIDLIVVEKADIKADFTKLPKEFWVEFDDLNTHNLITFKTYSESFNPAALEELWGHYCNYLKINKLERDQVNL
;
A
#
# COMPACT_ATOMS: atom_id res chain seq x y z
N MET A 1 14.12 23.10 -8.86
CA MET A 1 14.68 22.55 -7.61
C MET A 1 13.54 22.17 -6.67
N LYS A 2 13.08 20.90 -6.66
CA LYS A 2 12.18 20.42 -5.60
C LYS A 2 13.02 20.39 -4.32
N LYS A 3 12.88 21.39 -3.46
CA LYS A 3 13.55 21.47 -2.16
C LYS A 3 13.24 20.16 -1.42
N ASP A 4 14.29 19.41 -1.09
CA ASP A 4 14.17 18.03 -0.64
C ASP A 4 13.41 18.00 0.70
N ARG A 5 12.10 17.71 0.68
CA ARG A 5 11.23 17.71 1.88
C ARG A 5 11.79 16.81 2.99
N LYS A 6 12.61 15.82 2.64
CA LYS A 6 13.35 14.96 3.56
C LYS A 6 14.29 15.73 4.49
N GLN A 7 14.94 16.79 4.00
CA GLN A 7 15.87 17.56 4.82
C GLN A 7 15.18 18.29 5.98
N TRP A 8 13.94 18.78 5.79
CA TRP A 8 13.22 19.48 6.86
C TRP A 8 12.75 18.56 7.97
N HIS A 9 12.29 17.35 7.66
CA HIS A 9 11.88 16.37 8.68
C HIS A 9 13.07 15.94 9.53
N ARG A 10 14.23 15.72 8.90
CA ARG A 10 15.47 15.42 9.62
C ARG A 10 15.93 16.56 10.51
N LEU A 11 15.90 17.81 10.01
CA LEU A 11 16.24 18.99 10.80
C LEU A 11 15.30 19.16 12.00
N LEU A 12 14.00 18.96 11.82
CA LEU A 12 13.03 19.00 12.91
C LEU A 12 13.35 17.94 13.97
N ALA A 13 13.62 16.70 13.55
CA ALA A 13 13.97 15.63 14.48
C ALA A 13 15.27 15.96 15.27
N MET A 14 16.26 16.59 14.63
CA MET A 14 17.49 17.04 15.30
C MET A 14 17.24 18.17 16.32
N VAL A 15 16.28 19.06 16.06
CA VAL A 15 15.90 20.11 17.03
C VAL A 15 15.16 19.53 18.24
N LEU A 16 14.35 18.49 18.01
CA LEU A 16 13.57 17.84 19.07
C LEU A 16 14.39 16.86 19.92
N ASP A 17 15.44 16.25 19.36
CA ASP A 17 16.28 15.25 20.04
C ASP A 17 16.81 15.73 21.41
N PRO A 18 17.41 16.93 21.56
CA PRO A 18 17.86 17.42 22.86
C PRO A 18 16.73 17.61 23.88
N LEU A 19 15.51 17.92 23.42
CA LEU A 19 14.35 18.10 24.29
C LEU A 19 13.91 16.76 24.87
N PHE A 20 13.77 15.74 24.04
CA PHE A 20 13.40 14.40 24.47
C PHE A 20 14.49 13.73 25.32
N LYS A 21 15.77 13.94 25.00
CA LYS A 21 16.89 13.46 25.82
C LYS A 21 16.88 14.05 27.22
N LYS A 22 16.54 15.33 27.38
CA LYS A 22 16.37 15.96 28.70
C LYS A 22 15.22 15.36 29.51
N LEU A 23 14.22 14.79 28.82
CA LEU A 23 13.09 14.09 29.45
C LEU A 23 13.37 12.60 29.71
N GLY A 24 14.59 12.11 29.43
CA GLY A 24 14.98 10.71 29.64
C GLY A 24 14.60 9.75 28.51
N TYR A 25 14.19 10.26 27.35
CA TYR A 25 13.87 9.44 26.17
C TYR A 25 15.01 9.47 25.16
N ASP A 26 15.30 8.32 24.54
CA ASP A 26 16.18 8.25 23.38
C ASP A 26 15.38 8.54 22.11
N THR A 27 16.03 9.12 21.09
CA THR A 27 15.37 9.39 19.81
C THR A 27 16.14 8.81 18.65
N THR A 28 15.41 8.16 17.74
CA THR A 28 15.93 7.67 16.46
C THR A 28 15.18 8.40 15.34
N PRO A 29 15.81 9.40 14.69
CA PRO A 29 15.18 10.09 13.57
C PRO A 29 15.07 9.14 12.37
N GLU A 30 13.94 9.22 11.65
CA GLU A 30 13.70 8.52 10.39
C GLU A 30 13.91 6.98 10.47
N VAL A 31 12.95 6.28 11.08
CA VAL A 31 12.95 4.81 11.10
C VAL A 31 12.43 4.26 9.76
N ASP A 32 13.29 3.55 9.03
CA ASP A 32 12.91 2.85 7.81
C ASP A 32 12.18 1.53 8.15
N LEU A 33 10.85 1.58 8.07
CA LEU A 33 9.98 0.43 8.31
C LEU A 33 9.84 -0.51 7.09
N SER A 34 10.41 -0.16 5.93
CA SER A 34 10.29 -0.98 4.70
C SER A 34 11.05 -2.30 4.76
N ARG A 35 11.93 -2.48 5.76
CA ARG A 35 12.82 -3.64 5.89
C ARG A 35 12.12 -4.94 6.24
N LYS A 36 10.92 -4.89 6.84
CA LYS A 36 10.17 -6.09 7.20
C LYS A 36 9.27 -6.49 6.03
N LYS A 37 9.46 -7.72 5.53
CA LYS A 37 8.55 -8.30 4.54
C LYS A 37 7.17 -8.44 5.19
N GLN A 38 6.25 -7.56 4.83
CA GLN A 38 4.84 -7.74 5.16
C GLN A 38 4.28 -8.73 4.12
N LEU A 39 3.74 -9.85 4.61
CA LEU A 39 3.11 -10.86 3.79
C LEU A 39 1.62 -10.78 4.07
N ILE A 40 0.89 -10.15 3.16
CA ILE A 40 -0.56 -10.22 3.11
C ILE A 40 -0.97 -11.15 1.97
N ASP A 41 -2.04 -11.90 2.17
CA ASP A 41 -2.67 -12.72 1.15
C ASP A 41 -3.30 -11.80 0.09
N LEU A 42 -2.52 -11.51 -0.95
CA LEU A 42 -2.89 -10.56 -1.99
C LEU A 42 -2.36 -10.99 -3.34
N ILE A 43 -3.21 -10.85 -4.36
CA ILE A 43 -2.83 -10.94 -5.76
C ILE A 43 -2.88 -9.55 -6.39
N VAL A 44 -1.96 -9.31 -7.31
CA VAL A 44 -1.97 -8.12 -8.17
C VAL A 44 -2.45 -8.58 -9.55
N VAL A 45 -3.56 -8.02 -9.99
CA VAL A 45 -4.13 -8.26 -11.32
C VAL A 45 -3.90 -7.02 -12.18
N GLU A 46 -3.08 -7.18 -13.22
CA GLU A 46 -2.80 -6.13 -14.19
C GLU A 46 -3.56 -6.40 -15.49
N LYS A 47 -4.14 -5.36 -16.07
CA LYS A 47 -4.73 -5.47 -17.40
C LYS A 47 -3.65 -5.80 -18.43
N ALA A 48 -3.83 -6.91 -19.14
CA ALA A 48 -3.00 -7.27 -20.28
C ALA A 48 -3.55 -6.68 -21.58
N ASP A 49 -2.70 -6.49 -22.59
CA ASP A 49 -3.08 -6.02 -23.94
C ASP A 49 -3.88 -7.06 -24.76
N ILE A 50 -4.36 -8.12 -24.11
CA ILE A 50 -5.18 -9.17 -24.71
C ILE A 50 -6.64 -8.86 -24.43
N LYS A 51 -7.44 -8.77 -25.51
CA LYS A 51 -8.88 -8.58 -25.38
C LYS A 51 -9.49 -9.83 -24.73
N ALA A 52 -10.02 -9.67 -23.52
CA ALA A 52 -10.69 -10.75 -22.81
C ALA A 52 -11.91 -11.25 -23.62
N ASP A 53 -12.02 -12.58 -23.73
CA ASP A 53 -13.13 -13.25 -24.39
C ASP A 53 -14.21 -13.61 -23.37
N PHE A 54 -15.01 -12.61 -23.02
CA PHE A 54 -16.10 -12.74 -22.04
C PHE A 54 -17.24 -13.65 -22.50
N THR A 55 -17.23 -14.13 -23.75
CA THR A 55 -18.27 -15.05 -24.26
C THR A 55 -18.16 -16.46 -23.68
N LYS A 56 -16.99 -16.82 -23.13
CA LYS A 56 -16.68 -18.16 -22.63
C LYS A 56 -17.10 -18.40 -21.19
N LEU A 57 -17.59 -17.38 -20.49
CA LEU A 57 -17.84 -17.44 -19.06
C LEU A 57 -19.21 -16.83 -18.76
N PRO A 58 -19.97 -17.36 -17.77
CA PRO A 58 -21.29 -16.81 -17.45
C PRO A 58 -21.20 -15.35 -17.03
N LYS A 59 -22.18 -14.53 -17.44
CA LYS A 59 -22.17 -13.07 -17.19
C LYS A 59 -22.01 -12.73 -15.70
N GLU A 60 -22.61 -13.52 -14.83
CA GLU A 60 -22.53 -13.39 -13.37
C GLU A 60 -21.10 -13.32 -12.84
N PHE A 61 -20.13 -13.95 -13.52
CA PHE A 61 -18.72 -13.94 -13.11
C PHE A 61 -17.95 -12.67 -13.51
N TRP A 62 -18.48 -11.79 -14.36
CA TRP A 62 -17.75 -10.61 -14.86
C TRP A 62 -18.41 -9.28 -14.60
N VAL A 63 -19.69 -9.26 -14.20
CA VAL A 63 -20.40 -8.01 -13.86
C VAL A 63 -19.63 -7.22 -12.79
N GLU A 64 -18.99 -7.91 -11.85
CA GLU A 64 -18.20 -7.31 -10.77
C GLU A 64 -16.79 -6.88 -11.22
N PHE A 65 -16.33 -7.30 -12.41
CA PHE A 65 -14.99 -7.00 -12.95
C PHE A 65 -15.02 -5.98 -14.11
N ASP A 66 -16.18 -5.43 -14.44
CA ASP A 66 -16.33 -4.45 -15.54
C ASP A 66 -15.69 -3.10 -15.20
N ASP A 67 -15.47 -2.82 -13.90
CA ASP A 67 -14.84 -1.58 -13.38
C ASP A 67 -13.39 -1.77 -12.90
N LEU A 68 -12.71 -2.83 -13.36
CA LEU A 68 -11.30 -3.03 -13.02
C LEU A 68 -10.44 -1.91 -13.63
N ASN A 69 -9.50 -1.41 -12.85
CA ASN A 69 -8.50 -0.44 -13.26
C ASN A 69 -7.29 -1.13 -13.93
N THR A 70 -6.26 -0.37 -14.32
CA THR A 70 -5.03 -0.93 -14.90
C THR A 70 -4.34 -1.90 -13.93
N HIS A 71 -4.32 -1.57 -12.64
CA HIS A 71 -3.88 -2.48 -11.58
C HIS A 71 -5.01 -2.69 -10.58
N ASN A 72 -5.12 -3.91 -10.04
CA ASN A 72 -6.16 -4.27 -9.09
C ASN A 72 -5.54 -5.17 -8.03
N LEU A 73 -5.61 -4.72 -6.77
CA LEU A 73 -5.07 -5.41 -5.62
C LEU A 73 -6.22 -6.17 -4.96
N ILE A 74 -6.19 -7.49 -4.99
CA ILE A 74 -7.26 -8.32 -4.43
C ILE A 74 -6.70 -9.09 -3.26
N THR A 75 -7.21 -8.82 -2.06
CA THR A 75 -6.91 -9.63 -0.89
C THR A 75 -7.94 -10.74 -0.73
N PHE A 76 -7.50 -11.88 -0.18
CA PHE A 76 -8.35 -13.02 0.07
C PHE A 76 -8.09 -13.53 1.48
N LYS A 77 -9.14 -14.00 2.14
CA LYS A 77 -9.05 -14.62 3.46
C LYS A 77 -9.66 -16.00 3.42
N THR A 78 -9.09 -16.92 4.20
CA THR A 78 -9.69 -18.24 4.40
C THR A 78 -10.92 -18.11 5.30
N TYR A 79 -11.82 -19.09 5.26
CA TYR A 79 -13.03 -19.08 6.10
C TYR A 79 -12.73 -18.98 7.61
N SER A 80 -11.56 -19.48 8.03
CA SER A 80 -11.07 -19.43 9.42
C SER A 80 -10.44 -18.08 9.82
N GLU A 81 -10.23 -17.17 8.87
CA GLU A 81 -9.59 -15.88 9.11
C GLU A 81 -10.57 -14.73 8.87
N SER A 82 -10.86 -13.97 9.92
CA SER A 82 -11.69 -12.78 9.77
C SER A 82 -10.88 -11.62 9.16
N PHE A 83 -11.49 -10.93 8.20
CA PHE A 83 -10.99 -9.64 7.75
C PHE A 83 -11.28 -8.61 8.84
N ASN A 84 -10.28 -8.39 9.71
CA ASN A 84 -10.38 -7.53 10.88
C ASN A 84 -9.75 -6.15 10.62
N PRO A 85 -9.93 -5.17 11.52
CA PRO A 85 -9.38 -3.82 11.33
C PRO A 85 -7.86 -3.80 11.13
N ALA A 86 -7.09 -4.70 11.77
CA ALA A 86 -5.65 -4.78 11.58
C ALA A 86 -5.29 -5.25 10.16
N ALA A 87 -6.01 -6.24 9.62
CA ALA A 87 -5.84 -6.67 8.23
C ALA A 87 -6.16 -5.55 7.22
N LEU A 88 -7.13 -4.69 7.52
CA LEU A 88 -7.44 -3.52 6.71
C LEU A 88 -6.31 -2.48 6.74
N GLU A 89 -5.75 -2.19 7.92
CA GLU A 89 -4.62 -1.27 8.06
C GLU A 89 -3.37 -1.77 7.32
N GLU A 90 -3.10 -3.07 7.42
CA GLU A 90 -2.02 -3.73 6.67
C GLU A 90 -2.25 -3.66 5.16
N LEU A 91 -3.46 -3.98 4.69
CA LEU A 91 -3.84 -3.88 3.28
C LEU A 91 -3.66 -2.45 2.75
N TRP A 92 -4.06 -1.45 3.53
CA TRP A 92 -3.90 -0.04 3.15
C TRP A 92 -2.42 0.38 3.10
N GLY A 93 -1.60 -0.13 4.02
CA GLY A 93 -0.15 0.03 4.00
C GLY A 93 0.46 -0.57 2.72
N HIS A 94 0.05 -1.78 2.37
CA HIS A 94 0.45 -2.45 1.13
C HIS A 94 0.05 -1.67 -0.12
N TYR A 95 -1.20 -1.22 -0.20
CA TYR A 95 -1.70 -0.36 -1.29
C TYR A 95 -0.84 0.90 -1.45
N CYS A 96 -0.59 1.62 -0.35
CA CYS A 96 0.24 2.82 -0.38
C CYS A 96 1.68 2.54 -0.85
N ASN A 97 2.26 1.41 -0.45
CA ASN A 97 3.60 1.02 -0.87
C ASN A 97 3.63 0.62 -2.35
N TYR A 98 2.63 -0.12 -2.82
CA TYR A 98 2.48 -0.52 -4.21
C TYR A 98 2.42 0.69 -5.15
N LEU A 99 1.61 1.70 -4.83
CA LEU A 99 1.54 2.95 -5.57
C LEU A 99 2.91 3.65 -5.66
N LYS A 100 3.63 3.75 -4.54
CA LYS A 100 4.93 4.43 -4.49
C LYS A 100 6.02 3.72 -5.29
N ILE A 101 6.06 2.39 -5.20
CA ILE A 101 7.07 1.56 -5.90
C ILE A 101 6.85 1.64 -7.41
N ASN A 102 5.59 1.55 -7.85
CA ASN A 102 5.23 1.54 -9.26
C ASN A 102 4.98 2.95 -9.85
N LYS A 103 5.06 4.01 -9.03
CA LYS A 103 4.80 5.41 -9.41
C LYS A 103 3.40 5.60 -10.03
N LEU A 104 2.41 4.98 -9.39
CA LEU A 104 1.01 5.02 -9.79
C LEU A 104 0.24 6.03 -8.95
N GLU A 105 -0.79 6.62 -9.57
CA GLU A 105 -1.81 7.42 -8.89
C GLU A 105 -2.98 6.54 -8.43
N ARG A 106 -3.78 7.05 -7.49
CA ARG A 106 -4.84 6.26 -6.83
C ARG A 106 -5.94 5.82 -7.77
N ASP A 107 -6.25 6.63 -8.78
CA ASP A 107 -7.26 6.36 -9.80
C ASP A 107 -6.85 5.25 -10.78
N GLN A 108 -5.57 4.84 -10.78
CA GLN A 108 -5.06 3.77 -11.62
C GLN A 108 -5.12 2.39 -10.95
N VAL A 109 -5.52 2.33 -9.67
CA VAL A 109 -5.44 1.13 -8.84
C VAL A 109 -6.71 0.92 -8.02
N ASN A 110 -7.37 -0.21 -8.24
CA ASN A 110 -8.44 -0.68 -7.36
C ASN A 110 -7.87 -1.47 -6.19
N LEU A 111 -8.51 -1.35 -5.02
CA LEU A 111 -8.23 -2.10 -3.79
C LEU A 111 -9.47 -2.86 -3.34
#